data_AF-A0A536M413-F1
#
_entry.id   AF-A0A536M413-F1
#
_cell.length_a   1.000
_cell.length_b   1.000
_cell.length_c   1.000
_cell.angle_alpha   90.00
_cell.angle_beta   90.00
_cell.angle_gamma   90.00
#
_symmetry.space_group_name_H-M   'P 1'
#
loop_
_entity.id
_entity.type
_entity.pdbx_description
1 polymer ?
#
loop_
_entity_poly.entity_id
_entity_poly.type
_entity_poly.pdbx_seq_one_letter_code
_entity_poly.pdbx_strand_id
1 'polypeptide(L)'
;MSRLRVTSGEGATFRSAGRRLAPRQIPSLSGPIPLKEVVGAQDDAGKADLHIHTSFSDGMADVPELLDYVESETDLDIIGIVDHDDVRGALAARDQWAKRSYRFELVTGIEVTAIEGHLLALYVDEPMESLRPLERVVEDVHRQGGLCVVPHPMSWLTRSIGEQTLRGFVGSLDGIEVACCSPAARVSNGRAAALNRLLEMAELGGSDAHFLQAVGSSYTQFEGRSAADLKRAITARTTRAVYGAPVDWQSIGIRQMARQTWRGICATPRAMGLGPTARSFVRRIFRSR
;
A
#
# COMPACT_ATOMS: atom_id res chain seq x y z
N MET A 1 -9.06 16.10 -64.56
CA MET A 1 -10.34 15.91 -63.84
C MET A 1 -10.47 14.45 -63.46
N SER A 2 -10.20 14.10 -62.20
CA SER A 2 -10.45 12.75 -61.67
C SER A 2 -11.00 12.92 -60.26
N ARG A 3 -12.22 12.42 -60.06
CA ARG A 3 -13.04 12.57 -58.85
C ARG A 3 -12.54 11.62 -57.76
N LEU A 4 -12.13 12.15 -56.61
CA LEU A 4 -12.03 11.34 -55.39
C LEU A 4 -13.44 11.07 -54.86
N ARG A 5 -13.82 9.79 -54.79
CA ARG A 5 -15.01 9.31 -54.06
C ARG A 5 -14.67 9.24 -52.57
N VAL A 6 -15.52 9.87 -51.77
CA VAL A 6 -15.66 9.60 -50.34
C VAL A 6 -16.53 8.35 -50.20
N THR A 7 -16.08 7.37 -49.41
CA THR A 7 -16.93 6.32 -48.84
C THR A 7 -16.65 6.21 -47.35
N SER A 8 -17.67 6.57 -46.58
CA SER A 8 -17.84 6.37 -45.14
C SER A 8 -18.24 4.93 -44.81
N GLY A 9 -17.76 4.42 -43.67
CA GLY A 9 -18.13 3.12 -43.07
C GLY A 9 -16.87 2.40 -42.56
N GLU A 10 -16.77 1.80 -41.39
CA GLU A 10 -17.70 1.39 -40.34
C GLU A 10 -16.91 1.29 -39.02
N GLY A 11 -17.63 1.38 -37.89
CA GLY A 11 -17.05 1.37 -36.55
C GLY A 11 -16.33 0.08 -36.19
N ALA A 12 -15.06 0.21 -35.79
CA ALA A 12 -14.32 -0.85 -35.12
C ALA A 12 -14.72 -0.87 -33.63
N THR A 13 -15.61 -1.78 -33.27
CA THR A 13 -15.88 -2.14 -31.88
C THR A 13 -14.73 -2.99 -31.36
N PHE A 14 -13.87 -2.40 -30.53
CA PHE A 14 -12.80 -3.12 -29.83
C PHE A 14 -13.43 -3.95 -28.69
N ARG A 15 -13.76 -5.22 -28.95
CA ARG A 15 -14.10 -6.19 -27.90
C ARG A 15 -12.81 -6.74 -27.32
N SER A 16 -12.40 -6.25 -26.15
CA SER A 16 -11.35 -6.91 -25.35
C SER A 16 -11.92 -8.21 -24.78
N ALA A 17 -11.41 -9.34 -25.27
CA ALA A 17 -11.69 -10.65 -24.72
C ALA A 17 -10.93 -10.83 -23.39
N GLY A 18 -11.46 -10.24 -22.31
CA GLY A 18 -11.04 -10.54 -20.95
C GLY A 18 -11.44 -11.98 -20.61
N ARG A 19 -10.49 -12.90 -20.68
CA ARG A 19 -10.69 -14.31 -20.30
C ARG A 19 -10.86 -14.38 -18.78
N ARG A 20 -12.10 -14.33 -18.28
CA ARG A 20 -12.40 -14.63 -16.86
C ARG A 20 -11.92 -16.04 -16.55
N LEU A 21 -10.87 -16.17 -15.74
CA LEU A 21 -10.50 -17.43 -15.11
C LEU A 21 -11.60 -17.80 -14.10
N ALA A 22 -12.02 -19.06 -14.11
CA ALA A 22 -13.07 -19.55 -13.23
C ALA A 22 -12.63 -19.49 -11.76
N PRO A 23 -13.49 -19.07 -10.82
CA PRO A 23 -13.15 -19.03 -9.40
C PRO A 23 -12.93 -20.45 -8.87
N ARG A 24 -11.73 -20.72 -8.31
CA ARG A 24 -11.46 -21.97 -7.58
C ARG A 24 -12.25 -21.97 -6.26
N GLN A 25 -12.96 -23.06 -5.97
CA GLN A 25 -13.69 -23.24 -4.72
C GLN A 25 -12.71 -23.41 -3.55
N ILE A 26 -12.99 -22.74 -2.43
CA ILE A 26 -12.13 -22.71 -1.24
C ILE A 26 -12.92 -23.29 -0.05
N PRO A 27 -12.37 -24.24 0.74
CA PRO A 27 -13.07 -24.83 1.88
C PRO A 27 -13.28 -23.85 3.04
N SER A 28 -14.40 -23.97 3.75
CA SER A 28 -14.71 -23.17 4.94
C SER A 28 -13.87 -23.62 6.15
N LEU A 29 -13.24 -22.67 6.86
CA LEU A 29 -12.44 -22.97 8.06
C LEU A 29 -13.25 -22.69 9.34
N SER A 30 -13.61 -23.75 10.06
CA SER A 30 -14.02 -23.70 11.47
C SER A 30 -12.96 -24.40 12.33
N GLY A 31 -12.12 -23.63 13.02
CA GLY A 31 -11.15 -24.13 13.99
C GLY A 31 -10.13 -23.08 14.44
N PRO A 32 -9.58 -23.18 15.67
CA PRO A 32 -8.53 -22.28 16.15
C PRO A 32 -7.25 -22.46 15.33
N ILE A 33 -6.65 -21.33 14.95
CA ILE A 33 -5.56 -21.23 13.99
C ILE A 33 -4.21 -21.35 14.72
N PRO A 34 -3.35 -22.32 14.37
CA PRO A 34 -1.99 -22.39 14.93
C PRO A 34 -1.13 -21.23 14.40
N LEU A 35 -0.42 -20.56 15.32
CA LEU A 35 0.54 -19.49 15.00
C LEU A 35 1.74 -20.11 14.26
N LYS A 36 2.04 -19.61 13.05
CA LYS A 36 3.31 -19.92 12.38
C LYS A 36 4.40 -19.11 13.09
N GLU A 37 5.48 -19.77 13.52
CA GLU A 37 6.61 -19.09 14.15
C GLU A 37 7.13 -17.98 13.23
N VAL A 38 7.21 -16.77 13.79
CA VAL A 38 7.96 -15.66 13.20
C VAL A 38 9.44 -16.05 13.31
N VAL A 39 9.96 -16.74 12.29
CA VAL A 39 11.38 -17.07 12.20
C VAL A 39 12.16 -15.75 12.12
N GLY A 40 13.16 -15.57 12.98
CA GLY A 40 13.95 -14.35 13.11
C GLY A 40 14.57 -13.89 11.80
N ALA A 41 14.85 -12.58 11.73
CA ALA A 41 15.50 -11.90 10.61
C ALA A 41 16.73 -12.68 10.11
N GLN A 42 16.91 -12.77 8.79
CA GLN A 42 18.19 -13.21 8.21
C GLN A 42 19.13 -12.01 8.12
N ASP A 43 20.33 -12.13 8.70
CA ASP A 43 21.25 -11.00 8.91
C ASP A 43 21.83 -10.39 7.63
N ASP A 44 21.76 -11.06 6.47
CA ASP A 44 22.25 -10.56 5.17
C ASP A 44 21.13 -10.32 4.12
N ALA A 45 19.86 -10.33 4.55
CA ALA A 45 18.74 -10.00 3.66
C ALA A 45 18.58 -8.48 3.53
N GLY A 46 18.18 -8.02 2.34
CA GLY A 46 17.80 -6.63 2.12
C GLY A 46 16.55 -6.26 2.90
N LYS A 47 16.46 -4.99 3.35
CA LYS A 47 15.35 -4.47 4.15
C LYS A 47 14.65 -3.31 3.44
N ALA A 48 13.34 -3.46 3.21
CA ALA A 48 12.53 -2.47 2.53
C ALA A 48 11.30 -2.05 3.34
N ASP A 49 11.13 -0.76 3.62
CA ASP A 49 9.87 -0.23 4.16
C ASP A 49 9.11 0.51 3.05
N LEU A 50 8.05 -0.10 2.53
CA LEU A 50 7.35 0.35 1.32
C LEU A 50 6.06 1.12 1.58
N HIS A 51 5.80 1.48 2.84
CA HIS A 51 4.56 2.14 3.25
C HIS A 51 4.85 3.32 4.16
N ILE A 52 5.33 4.42 3.57
CA ILE A 52 5.72 5.64 4.27
C ILE A 52 4.97 6.85 3.68
N HIS A 53 4.47 7.70 4.57
CA HIS A 53 3.73 8.92 4.24
C HIS A 53 4.54 10.17 4.54
N THR A 54 4.38 11.20 3.70
CA THR A 54 5.02 12.51 3.86
C THR A 54 4.00 13.60 4.11
N SER A 55 4.48 14.82 4.33
CA SER A 55 3.62 16.00 4.48
C SER A 55 2.87 16.42 3.20
N PHE A 56 3.06 15.73 2.07
CA PHE A 56 2.20 15.88 0.89
C PHE A 56 0.80 15.32 1.11
N SER A 57 0.67 14.29 1.95
CA SER A 57 -0.63 13.78 2.41
C SER A 57 -0.82 14.09 3.91
N ASP A 58 -0.84 13.07 4.77
CA ASP A 58 -1.07 13.17 6.20
C ASP A 58 0.12 12.73 7.06
N GLY A 59 1.25 12.40 6.44
CA GLY A 59 2.55 12.34 7.10
C GLY A 59 2.95 13.68 7.71
N MET A 60 3.79 13.62 8.74
CA MET A 60 4.16 14.78 9.55
C MET A 60 5.52 15.39 9.19
N ALA A 61 6.40 14.61 8.57
CA ALA A 61 7.71 15.06 8.09
C ALA A 61 7.64 15.53 6.64
N ASP A 62 8.48 16.51 6.29
CA ASP A 62 8.73 16.79 4.89
C ASP A 62 9.70 15.78 4.26
N VAL A 63 9.82 15.84 2.93
CA VAL A 63 10.67 14.94 2.16
C VAL A 63 12.15 15.04 2.60
N PRO A 64 12.77 16.23 2.72
CA PRO A 64 14.12 16.35 3.24
C PRO A 64 14.34 15.70 4.60
N GLU A 65 13.48 16.01 5.57
CA GLU A 65 13.57 15.47 6.93
C GLU A 65 13.47 13.95 6.92
N LEU A 66 12.57 13.39 6.11
CA LEU A 66 12.38 11.95 5.99
C LEU A 66 13.60 11.24 5.38
N LEU A 67 14.16 11.77 4.28
CA LEU A 67 15.34 11.16 3.65
C LEU A 67 16.56 11.21 4.58
N ASP A 68 16.77 12.34 5.27
CA ASP A 68 17.89 12.50 6.20
C ASP A 68 17.71 11.60 7.44
N TYR A 69 16.48 11.41 7.93
CA TYR A 69 16.18 10.45 9.00
C TYR A 69 16.46 9.00 8.59
N VAL A 70 16.03 8.59 7.39
CA VAL A 70 16.29 7.22 6.91
C VAL A 70 17.79 6.97 6.81
N GLU A 71 18.56 7.94 6.30
CA GLU A 71 20.01 7.84 6.20
C GLU A 71 20.68 7.60 7.56
N SER A 72 20.34 8.40 8.58
CA SER A 72 21.06 8.41 9.85
C SER A 72 20.50 7.48 10.92
N GLU A 73 19.19 7.22 10.93
CA GLU A 73 18.50 6.56 12.06
C GLU A 73 17.98 5.15 11.74
N THR A 74 18.14 4.68 10.50
CA THR A 74 17.65 3.35 10.09
C THR A 74 18.76 2.50 9.50
N ASP A 75 18.46 1.24 9.21
CA ASP A 75 19.32 0.33 8.44
C ASP A 75 18.60 -0.19 7.18
N LEU A 76 17.55 0.51 6.74
CA LEU A 76 16.81 0.17 5.53
C LEU A 76 17.69 0.30 4.30
N ASP A 77 17.62 -0.67 3.39
CA ASP A 77 18.25 -0.62 2.06
C ASP A 77 17.33 0.07 1.05
N ILE A 78 16.01 0.02 1.26
CA ILE A 78 15.00 0.57 0.35
C ILE A 78 13.87 1.23 1.14
N ILE A 79 13.41 2.38 0.67
CA ILE A 79 12.16 3.00 1.13
C ILE A 79 11.16 3.20 0.00
N GLY A 80 9.87 3.05 0.29
CA GLY A 80 8.76 3.36 -0.60
C GLY A 80 7.91 4.48 -0.03
N ILE A 81 7.77 5.57 -0.78
CA ILE A 81 6.92 6.71 -0.41
C ILE A 81 5.61 6.60 -1.18
N VAL A 82 4.50 6.57 -0.44
CA VAL A 82 3.17 6.21 -0.96
C VAL A 82 2.08 7.11 -0.37
N ASP A 83 2.28 8.42 -0.45
CA ASP A 83 1.29 9.42 0.00
C ASP A 83 -0.13 9.14 -0.54
N HIS A 84 -1.15 9.38 0.29
CA HIS A 84 -2.55 9.17 -0.07
C HIS A 84 -2.98 10.00 -1.29
N ASP A 85 -3.38 9.31 -2.36
CA ASP A 85 -3.91 9.90 -3.60
C ASP A 85 -3.03 11.00 -4.24
N ASP A 86 -1.73 11.06 -3.90
CA ASP A 86 -0.81 12.08 -4.40
C ASP A 86 0.62 11.56 -4.62
N VAL A 87 0.98 11.30 -5.88
CA VAL A 87 2.33 10.82 -6.25
C VAL A 87 3.43 11.89 -6.08
N ARG A 88 3.08 13.17 -5.89
CA ARG A 88 4.06 14.27 -5.88
C ARG A 88 5.07 14.15 -4.75
N GLY A 89 4.70 13.61 -3.59
CA GLY A 89 5.63 13.38 -2.48
C GLY A 89 6.73 12.39 -2.86
N ALA A 90 6.36 11.29 -3.50
CA ALA A 90 7.31 10.30 -4.02
C ALA A 90 8.23 10.88 -5.11
N LEU A 91 7.68 11.67 -6.05
CA LEU A 91 8.47 12.32 -7.10
C LEU A 91 9.45 13.36 -6.53
N ALA A 92 9.00 14.18 -5.58
CA ALA A 92 9.86 15.15 -4.90
C ALA A 92 11.01 14.45 -4.14
N ALA A 93 10.70 13.32 -3.49
CA ALA A 93 11.70 12.52 -2.81
C ALA A 93 12.70 11.89 -3.76
N ARG A 94 12.27 11.35 -4.90
CA ARG A 94 13.17 10.87 -5.94
C ARG A 94 14.10 11.97 -6.45
N ASP A 95 13.56 13.15 -6.75
CA ASP A 95 14.33 14.28 -7.28
C ASP A 95 15.36 14.79 -6.27
N GLN A 96 15.06 14.72 -4.97
CA GLN A 96 15.99 15.09 -3.91
C GLN A 96 17.02 13.98 -3.67
N TRP A 97 16.58 12.73 -3.63
CA TRP A 97 17.42 11.55 -3.49
C TRP A 97 18.50 11.53 -4.58
N ALA A 98 18.13 11.81 -5.83
CA ALA A 98 19.06 11.86 -6.96
C ALA A 98 20.12 12.97 -6.89
N LYS A 99 19.95 13.98 -6.02
CA LYS A 99 20.88 15.11 -5.84
C LYS A 99 21.92 14.86 -4.74
N ARG A 100 21.76 13.80 -3.94
CA ARG A 100 22.61 13.46 -2.81
C ARG A 100 23.04 11.99 -2.92
N SER A 101 24.02 11.60 -2.11
CA SER A 101 24.49 10.21 -2.05
C SER A 101 23.92 9.55 -0.80
N TYR A 102 22.66 9.13 -0.86
CA TYR A 102 22.02 8.32 0.19
C TYR A 102 22.44 6.85 0.05
N ARG A 103 22.52 6.12 1.17
CA ARG A 103 22.94 4.71 1.19
C ARG A 103 21.85 3.72 0.76
N PHE A 104 20.60 4.17 0.72
CA PHE A 104 19.42 3.39 0.40
C PHE A 104 18.84 3.76 -0.97
N GLU A 105 18.08 2.87 -1.60
CA GLU A 105 17.31 3.15 -2.81
C GLU A 105 15.88 3.61 -2.51
N LEU A 106 15.26 4.28 -3.48
CA LEU A 106 13.91 4.81 -3.36
C LEU A 106 12.97 4.19 -4.40
N VAL A 107 11.81 3.72 -3.93
CA VAL A 107 10.69 3.26 -4.75
C VAL A 107 9.62 4.34 -4.73
N THR A 108 9.23 4.82 -5.90
CA THR A 108 8.09 5.72 -6.05
C THR A 108 6.77 4.96 -6.00
N GLY A 109 5.74 5.59 -5.44
CA GLY A 109 4.43 5.01 -5.38
C GLY A 109 3.37 5.98 -4.89
N ILE A 110 2.18 5.45 -4.68
CA ILE A 110 0.99 6.17 -4.24
C ILE A 110 0.05 5.18 -3.53
N GLU A 111 -0.52 5.57 -2.39
CA GLU A 111 -1.63 4.84 -1.78
C GLU A 111 -2.94 5.37 -2.35
N VAL A 112 -3.54 4.61 -3.26
CA VAL A 112 -4.78 5.03 -3.95
C VAL A 112 -5.99 4.63 -3.12
N THR A 113 -6.88 5.59 -2.86
CA THR A 113 -8.18 5.33 -2.25
C THR A 113 -9.16 4.82 -3.32
N ALA A 114 -9.22 3.51 -3.58
CA ALA A 114 -10.24 2.93 -4.44
C ALA A 114 -11.62 2.86 -3.74
N ILE A 115 -12.69 2.58 -4.50
CA ILE A 115 -14.05 2.42 -3.95
C ILE A 115 -14.07 1.31 -2.89
N GLU A 116 -13.42 0.19 -3.19
CA GLU A 116 -13.37 -1.02 -2.40
C GLU A 116 -12.38 -0.94 -1.23
N GLY A 117 -11.42 -0.02 -1.28
CA GLY A 117 -10.42 0.18 -0.25
C GLY A 117 -9.10 0.74 -0.78
N HIS A 118 -8.13 0.90 0.10
CA HIS A 118 -6.81 1.38 -0.26
C HIS A 118 -6.02 0.30 -1.01
N LEU A 119 -5.16 0.76 -1.92
CA LEU A 119 -4.21 -0.05 -2.67
C LEU A 119 -2.89 0.70 -2.76
N LEU A 120 -1.79 0.04 -2.38
CA LEU A 120 -0.46 0.57 -2.66
C LEU A 120 -0.12 0.26 -4.12
N ALA A 121 0.05 1.31 -4.90
CA ALA A 121 0.64 1.24 -6.23
C ALA A 121 2.13 1.56 -6.09
N LEU A 122 2.98 0.56 -6.26
CA LEU A 122 4.44 0.69 -6.17
C LEU A 122 5.06 0.71 -7.56
N TYR A 123 6.23 1.36 -7.69
CA TYR A 123 6.94 1.55 -8.96
C TYR A 123 6.10 2.29 -10.01
N VAL A 124 5.39 3.32 -9.58
CA VAL A 124 4.57 4.19 -10.43
C VAL A 124 4.95 5.65 -10.24
N ASP A 125 4.85 6.42 -11.31
CA ASP A 125 5.22 7.84 -11.33
C ASP A 125 4.09 8.75 -11.83
N GLU A 126 3.06 8.19 -12.48
CA GLU A 126 1.93 8.94 -12.98
C GLU A 126 0.83 9.04 -11.91
N PRO A 127 0.14 10.20 -11.83
CA PRO A 127 -0.98 10.37 -10.92
C PRO A 127 -2.12 9.42 -11.27
N MET A 128 -2.86 8.99 -10.25
CA MET A 128 -4.00 8.10 -10.38
C MET A 128 -5.25 8.75 -9.77
N GLU A 129 -6.40 8.55 -10.41
CA GLU A 129 -7.66 9.11 -9.91
C GLU A 129 -8.14 8.32 -8.67
N SER A 130 -8.44 9.06 -7.61
CA SER A 130 -9.06 8.51 -6.39
C SER A 130 -10.53 8.12 -6.64
N LEU A 131 -11.05 7.24 -5.80
CA LEU A 131 -12.44 6.75 -5.77
C LEU A 131 -12.89 6.07 -7.07
N ARG A 132 -11.95 5.42 -7.77
CA ARG A 132 -12.26 4.54 -8.91
C ARG A 132 -12.47 3.10 -8.46
N PRO A 133 -13.19 2.28 -9.27
CA PRO A 133 -13.27 0.85 -9.02
C PRO A 133 -11.86 0.24 -8.98
N LEU A 134 -11.62 -0.67 -8.04
CA LEU A 134 -10.33 -1.31 -7.83
C LEU A 134 -9.77 -1.93 -9.12
N GLU A 135 -10.62 -2.53 -9.95
CA GLU A 135 -10.23 -3.08 -11.26
C GLU A 135 -9.54 -2.04 -12.16
N ARG A 136 -10.04 -0.79 -12.19
CA ARG A 136 -9.46 0.30 -12.97
C ARG A 136 -8.15 0.79 -12.39
N VAL A 137 -8.06 0.85 -11.06
CA VAL A 137 -6.83 1.21 -10.37
C VAL A 137 -5.74 0.19 -10.70
N VAL A 138 -6.05 -1.11 -10.59
CA VAL A 138 -5.12 -2.20 -10.92
C VAL A 138 -4.68 -2.15 -12.39
N GLU A 139 -5.60 -1.91 -13.33
CA GLU A 139 -5.27 -1.73 -14.75
C GLU A 139 -4.30 -0.57 -14.98
N ASP A 140 -4.47 0.56 -14.30
CA ASP A 140 -3.57 1.72 -14.41
C ASP A 140 -2.18 1.43 -13.85
N VAL A 141 -2.10 0.75 -12.70
CA VAL A 141 -0.81 0.38 -12.10
C VAL A 141 -0.03 -0.53 -13.05
N HIS A 142 -0.67 -1.58 -13.55
CA HIS A 142 -0.03 -2.52 -14.48
C HIS A 142 0.33 -1.87 -15.81
N ARG A 143 -0.42 -0.88 -16.29
CA ARG A 143 -0.06 -0.11 -17.49
C ARG A 143 1.27 0.63 -17.32
N GLN A 144 1.57 1.09 -16.11
CA GLN A 144 2.87 1.71 -15.76
C GLN A 144 3.95 0.67 -15.46
N GLY A 145 3.62 -0.63 -15.45
CA GLY A 145 4.52 -1.70 -15.01
C GLY A 145 4.74 -1.71 -13.50
N GLY A 146 3.87 -1.07 -12.72
CA GLY A 146 3.90 -1.05 -11.27
C GLY A 146 3.42 -2.36 -10.65
N LEU A 147 3.44 -2.42 -9.32
CA LEU A 147 2.93 -3.55 -8.53
C LEU A 147 1.76 -3.10 -7.65
N CYS A 148 0.76 -3.97 -7.52
CA CYS A 148 -0.40 -3.76 -6.68
C CYS A 148 -0.26 -4.54 -5.36
N VAL A 149 -0.10 -3.81 -4.26
CA VAL A 149 -0.01 -4.39 -2.91
C VAL A 149 -1.21 -3.95 -2.09
N VAL A 150 -1.83 -4.89 -1.38
CA VAL A 150 -2.96 -4.59 -0.49
C VAL A 150 -2.44 -4.17 0.88
N PRO A 151 -2.58 -2.88 1.26
CA PRO A 151 -2.14 -2.41 2.58
C PRO A 151 -3.11 -2.84 3.67
N HIS A 152 -2.55 -3.03 4.86
CA HIS A 152 -3.26 -3.22 6.13
C HIS A 152 -4.65 -3.91 6.02
N PRO A 153 -4.76 -5.10 5.41
CA PRO A 153 -6.05 -5.71 5.09
C PRO A 153 -6.85 -5.95 6.38
N MET A 154 -8.14 -5.64 6.31
CA MET A 154 -9.11 -5.80 7.41
C MET A 154 -8.84 -4.94 8.66
N SER A 155 -8.03 -3.87 8.56
CA SER A 155 -7.96 -2.84 9.60
C SER A 155 -9.33 -2.18 9.72
N TRP A 156 -9.92 -2.22 10.93
CA TRP A 156 -11.27 -1.70 11.16
C TRP A 156 -11.32 -0.17 11.01
N LEU A 157 -10.19 0.53 11.20
CA LEU A 157 -10.13 2.00 11.23
C LEU A 157 -9.84 2.65 9.86
N THR A 158 -9.27 1.91 8.90
CA THR A 158 -8.94 2.40 7.54
C THR A 158 -9.86 1.76 6.49
N ARG A 159 -9.99 2.33 5.28
CA ARG A 159 -10.79 1.75 4.19
C ARG A 159 -10.03 0.56 3.59
N SER A 160 -10.08 -0.59 4.25
CA SER A 160 -9.40 -1.80 3.78
C SER A 160 -10.26 -2.59 2.79
N ILE A 161 -9.62 -3.23 1.80
CA ILE A 161 -10.28 -4.18 0.89
C ILE A 161 -10.82 -5.37 1.70
N GLY A 162 -12.11 -5.67 1.55
CA GLY A 162 -12.75 -6.80 2.21
C GLY A 162 -12.31 -8.16 1.65
N GLU A 163 -12.38 -9.22 2.47
CA GLU A 163 -11.94 -10.57 2.10
C GLU A 163 -12.58 -11.09 0.80
N GLN A 164 -13.88 -10.85 0.61
CA GLN A 164 -14.61 -11.32 -0.57
C GLN A 164 -14.15 -10.62 -1.85
N THR A 165 -13.81 -9.33 -1.77
CA THR A 165 -13.23 -8.58 -2.88
C THR A 165 -11.83 -9.11 -3.19
N LEU A 166 -11.01 -9.33 -2.16
CA LEU A 166 -9.65 -9.81 -2.33
C LEU A 166 -9.59 -11.14 -3.09
N ARG A 167 -10.50 -12.07 -2.78
CA ARG A 167 -10.63 -13.36 -3.48
C ARG A 167 -10.95 -13.20 -4.98
N GLY A 168 -11.63 -12.12 -5.37
CA GLY A 168 -11.93 -11.82 -6.78
C GLY A 168 -10.74 -11.29 -7.58
N PHE A 169 -9.74 -10.73 -6.89
CA PHE A 169 -8.60 -10.02 -7.51
C PHE A 169 -7.24 -10.71 -7.33
N VAL A 170 -7.19 -11.91 -6.75
CA VAL A 170 -5.92 -12.65 -6.47
C VAL A 170 -4.99 -12.77 -7.68
N GLY A 171 -5.54 -12.89 -8.90
CA GLY A 171 -4.75 -12.99 -10.12
C GLY A 171 -4.16 -11.66 -10.63
N SER A 172 -4.58 -10.53 -10.05
CA SER A 172 -4.22 -9.19 -10.47
C SER A 172 -3.57 -8.37 -9.35
N LEU A 173 -3.26 -9.00 -8.21
CA LEU A 173 -2.60 -8.38 -7.07
C LEU A 173 -1.28 -9.11 -6.83
N ASP A 174 -0.23 -8.36 -6.52
CA ASP A 174 1.13 -8.89 -6.40
C ASP A 174 1.48 -9.25 -4.96
N GLY A 175 1.00 -8.47 -3.99
CA GLY A 175 1.37 -8.61 -2.60
C GLY A 175 0.30 -8.17 -1.61
N ILE A 176 0.53 -8.52 -0.35
CA ILE A 176 -0.33 -8.16 0.77
C ILE A 176 0.52 -7.84 1.99
N GLU A 177 0.17 -6.77 2.68
CA GLU A 177 0.79 -6.47 3.96
C GLU A 177 0.27 -7.43 5.03
N VAL A 178 1.19 -8.18 5.65
CA VAL A 178 0.87 -9.10 6.76
C VAL A 178 1.50 -8.66 8.08
N ALA A 179 2.44 -7.71 8.02
CA ALA A 179 2.99 -7.02 9.18
C ALA A 179 2.92 -5.52 8.97
N CYS A 180 1.90 -4.88 9.54
CA CYS A 180 1.82 -3.43 9.64
C CYS A 180 1.78 -3.02 11.12
N CYS A 181 2.61 -2.06 11.49
CA CYS A 181 2.78 -1.62 12.88
C CYS A 181 1.78 -0.54 13.31
N SER A 182 0.91 -0.08 12.39
CA SER A 182 -0.14 0.86 12.77
C SER A 182 -1.06 0.24 13.82
N PRO A 183 -1.51 1.02 14.83
CA PRO A 183 -2.30 0.49 15.95
C PRO A 183 -3.55 -0.29 15.52
N ALA A 184 -4.14 0.09 14.38
CA ALA A 184 -5.32 -0.57 13.83
C ALA A 184 -5.00 -1.87 13.07
N ALA A 185 -3.83 -1.96 12.42
CA ALA A 185 -3.41 -3.15 11.69
C ALA A 185 -2.90 -4.28 12.61
N ARG A 186 -2.34 -3.96 13.78
CA ARG A 186 -1.84 -4.99 14.74
C ARG A 186 -2.88 -6.04 15.14
N VAL A 187 -4.17 -5.68 15.11
CA VAL A 187 -5.28 -6.59 15.42
C VAL A 187 -5.70 -7.44 14.21
N SER A 188 -5.42 -6.98 12.98
CA SER A 188 -5.77 -7.66 11.73
C SER A 188 -4.62 -8.45 11.11
N ASN A 189 -3.36 -8.19 11.48
CA ASN A 189 -2.17 -8.87 10.93
C ASN A 189 -2.25 -10.40 11.00
N GLY A 190 -2.76 -10.97 12.10
CA GLY A 190 -2.96 -12.42 12.21
C GLY A 190 -3.98 -12.99 11.22
N ARG A 191 -5.02 -12.21 10.89
CA ARG A 191 -6.00 -12.57 9.85
C ARG A 191 -5.42 -12.36 8.45
N ALA A 192 -4.64 -11.31 8.23
CA ALA A 192 -3.94 -11.05 6.98
C ALA A 192 -3.01 -12.21 6.61
N ALA A 193 -2.16 -12.62 7.55
CA ALA A 193 -1.28 -13.77 7.38
C ALA A 193 -2.06 -15.08 7.17
N ALA A 194 -3.21 -15.26 7.83
CA ALA A 194 -4.06 -16.43 7.62
C ALA A 194 -4.72 -16.45 6.24
N LEU A 195 -5.15 -15.29 5.75
CA LEU A 195 -5.73 -15.13 4.44
C LEU A 195 -4.68 -15.33 3.35
N ASN A 196 -3.46 -14.80 3.52
CA ASN A 196 -2.41 -14.97 2.54
C ASN A 196 -1.97 -16.43 2.36
N ARG A 197 -2.10 -17.28 3.39
CA ARG A 197 -1.88 -18.74 3.23
C ARG A 197 -2.81 -19.39 2.21
N LEU A 198 -3.94 -18.76 1.87
CA LEU A 198 -4.88 -19.25 0.87
C LEU A 198 -4.71 -18.57 -0.50
N LEU A 199 -4.23 -17.33 -0.50
CA LEU A 199 -4.11 -16.51 -1.72
C LEU A 199 -2.72 -16.60 -2.35
N GLU A 200 -1.72 -17.04 -1.56
CA GLU A 200 -0.33 -17.25 -1.97
C GLU A 200 0.27 -16.02 -2.66
N MET A 201 -0.04 -14.80 -2.19
CA MET A 201 0.58 -13.56 -2.67
C MET A 201 1.90 -13.29 -1.92
N ALA A 202 2.69 -12.33 -2.41
CA ALA A 202 3.91 -11.92 -1.72
C ALA A 202 3.60 -11.33 -0.34
N GLU A 203 4.37 -11.74 0.68
CA GLU A 203 4.24 -11.21 2.04
C GLU A 203 5.07 -9.94 2.18
N LEU A 204 4.43 -8.82 2.51
CA LEU A 204 5.09 -7.55 2.74
C LEU A 204 4.89 -7.06 4.17
N GLY A 205 5.91 -6.37 4.69
CA GLY A 205 5.85 -5.56 5.88
C GLY A 205 6.07 -4.09 5.52
N GLY A 206 5.23 -3.22 6.07
CA GLY A 206 5.30 -1.77 5.88
C GLY A 206 4.94 -1.07 7.18
N SER A 207 5.65 0.01 7.48
CA SER A 207 5.46 0.72 8.76
C SER A 207 4.13 1.48 8.84
N ASP A 208 3.58 1.89 7.69
CA ASP A 208 2.47 2.84 7.61
C ASP A 208 2.84 4.15 8.38
N ALA A 209 4.09 4.58 8.16
CA ALA A 209 4.73 5.62 8.95
C ALA A 209 4.22 7.01 8.55
N HIS A 210 3.58 7.66 9.51
CA HIS A 210 3.21 9.08 9.45
C HIS A 210 4.13 9.98 10.27
N PHE A 211 5.00 9.37 11.08
CA PHE A 211 5.99 10.00 11.93
C PHE A 211 7.35 9.36 11.64
N LEU A 212 8.43 10.14 11.72
CA LEU A 212 9.79 9.64 11.47
C LEU A 212 10.11 8.42 12.33
N GLN A 213 9.76 8.47 13.63
CA GLN A 213 10.01 7.39 14.59
C GLN A 213 9.28 6.07 14.26
N ALA A 214 8.31 6.09 13.34
CA ALA A 214 7.62 4.89 12.91
C ALA A 214 8.28 4.22 11.69
N VAL A 215 9.13 4.94 10.95
CA VAL A 215 9.82 4.39 9.77
C VAL A 215 10.68 3.20 10.18
N GLY A 216 10.54 2.08 9.46
CA GLY A 216 11.24 0.83 9.79
C GLY A 216 10.66 0.03 10.96
N SER A 217 9.55 0.47 11.58
CA SER A 217 8.86 -0.30 12.63
C SER A 217 8.27 -1.63 12.11
N SER A 218 8.05 -1.73 10.80
CA SER A 218 7.80 -2.97 10.08
C SER A 218 8.40 -2.83 8.69
N TYR A 219 8.94 -3.92 8.14
CA TYR A 219 9.62 -3.91 6.85
C TYR A 219 9.54 -5.27 6.16
N THR A 220 9.89 -5.29 4.89
CA THR A 220 9.96 -6.46 4.02
C THR A 220 11.40 -6.90 3.87
N GLN A 221 11.68 -8.18 4.15
CA GLN A 221 12.95 -8.84 3.85
C GLN A 221 12.91 -9.54 2.49
N PHE A 222 14.01 -9.45 1.76
CA PHE A 222 14.17 -10.06 0.44
C PHE A 222 15.65 -10.37 0.14
N GLU A 223 15.88 -11.20 -0.88
CA GLU A 223 17.24 -11.48 -1.37
C GLU A 223 17.71 -10.36 -2.31
N GLY A 224 18.90 -9.80 -2.02
CA GLY A 224 19.47 -8.65 -2.74
C GLY A 224 19.35 -7.36 -1.94
N ARG A 225 19.70 -6.23 -2.58
CA ARG A 225 19.68 -4.89 -1.93
C ARG A 225 19.11 -3.77 -2.80
N SER A 226 18.91 -4.01 -4.10
CA SER A 226 18.38 -3.00 -5.01
C SER A 226 16.85 -3.05 -5.14
N ALA A 227 16.23 -1.94 -5.54
CA ALA A 227 14.82 -1.85 -5.89
C ALA A 227 14.44 -2.83 -7.01
N ALA A 228 15.35 -3.11 -7.93
CA ALA A 228 15.14 -4.12 -8.96
C ALA A 228 15.09 -5.54 -8.37
N ASP A 229 15.92 -5.86 -7.38
CA ASP A 229 15.90 -7.15 -6.68
C ASP A 229 14.60 -7.31 -5.89
N LEU A 230 14.20 -6.26 -5.16
CA LEU A 230 12.95 -6.23 -4.43
C LEU A 230 11.74 -6.46 -5.35
N LYS A 231 11.68 -5.77 -6.49
CA LYS A 231 10.59 -5.96 -7.47
C LYS A 231 10.51 -7.41 -7.93
N ARG A 232 11.65 -8.04 -8.23
CA ARG A 232 11.71 -9.46 -8.61
C ARG A 232 11.28 -10.37 -7.46
N ALA A 233 11.71 -10.09 -6.23
CA ALA A 233 11.35 -10.87 -5.06
C ALA A 233 9.84 -10.82 -4.76
N ILE A 234 9.21 -9.66 -4.93
CA ILE A 234 7.76 -9.50 -4.79
C ILE A 234 7.05 -10.33 -5.87
N THR A 235 7.42 -10.19 -7.14
CA THR A 235 6.80 -10.97 -8.24
C THR A 235 7.03 -12.48 -8.07
N ALA A 236 8.20 -12.89 -7.57
CA ALA A 236 8.54 -14.28 -7.29
C ALA A 236 7.97 -14.79 -5.95
N ARG A 237 7.38 -13.91 -5.13
CA ARG A 237 6.78 -14.21 -3.82
C ARG A 237 7.78 -14.81 -2.83
N THR A 238 9.03 -14.37 -2.91
CA THR A 238 10.12 -14.80 -2.01
C THR A 238 10.38 -13.81 -0.87
N THR A 239 9.51 -12.82 -0.70
CA THR A 239 9.59 -11.82 0.36
C THR A 239 9.06 -12.34 1.69
N ARG A 240 9.49 -11.71 2.77
CA ARG A 240 9.01 -11.97 4.14
C ARG A 240 8.70 -10.68 4.86
N ALA A 241 7.56 -10.60 5.52
CA ALA A 241 7.22 -9.48 6.37
C ALA A 241 7.85 -9.64 7.77
N VAL A 242 8.46 -8.57 8.28
CA VAL A 242 9.18 -8.59 9.56
C VAL A 242 8.80 -7.37 10.39
N TYR A 243 8.55 -7.59 11.69
CA TYR A 243 8.38 -6.49 12.65
C TYR A 243 9.76 -5.97 13.06
N GLY A 244 9.94 -4.65 12.95
CA GLY A 244 11.14 -3.95 13.39
C GLY A 244 11.05 -3.51 14.86
N ALA A 245 11.81 -2.46 15.18
CA ALA A 245 11.81 -1.89 16.52
C ALA A 245 10.44 -1.33 16.89
N PRO A 246 9.99 -1.49 18.15
CA PRO A 246 8.72 -0.93 18.59
C PRO A 246 8.78 0.59 18.61
N VAL A 247 7.71 1.23 18.13
CA VAL A 247 7.57 2.69 18.18
C VAL A 247 7.24 3.13 19.60
N ASP A 248 8.03 4.08 20.13
CA ASP A 248 7.68 4.76 21.38
C ASP A 248 6.65 5.87 21.11
N TRP A 249 5.37 5.49 21.18
CA TRP A 249 4.24 6.40 21.00
C TRP A 249 4.16 7.52 22.05
N GLN A 250 4.78 7.34 23.21
CA GLN A 250 4.78 8.38 24.25
C GLN A 250 5.67 9.55 23.82
N SER A 251 6.78 9.27 23.15
CA SER A 251 7.72 10.28 22.65
C SER A 251 7.11 11.20 21.57
N ILE A 252 6.20 10.68 20.73
CA ILE A 252 5.50 11.45 19.69
C ILE A 252 4.55 12.48 20.34
N GLY A 253 3.89 12.07 21.42
CA GLY A 253 2.99 12.92 22.20
C GLY A 253 1.59 13.09 21.58
N ILE A 254 0.58 13.19 22.46
CA ILE A 254 -0.84 13.17 22.09
C ILE A 254 -1.25 14.32 21.14
N ARG A 255 -0.57 15.48 21.24
CA ARG A 255 -0.85 16.64 20.38
C ARG A 255 -0.49 16.37 18.93
N GLN A 256 0.63 15.69 18.67
CA GLN A 256 1.07 15.36 17.32
C GLN A 256 0.20 14.27 16.72
N MET A 257 -0.19 13.27 17.52
CA MET A 257 -1.17 12.25 17.10
C MET A 257 -2.51 12.89 16.70
N ALA A 258 -3.04 13.81 17.50
CA ALA A 258 -4.28 14.51 17.18
C ALA A 258 -4.15 15.36 15.89
N ARG A 259 -2.99 16.00 15.69
CA ARG A 259 -2.71 16.76 14.48
C ARG A 259 -2.64 15.87 13.24
N GLN A 260 -1.96 14.72 13.31
CA GLN A 260 -1.91 13.74 12.22
C GLN A 260 -3.33 13.22 11.90
N THR A 261 -4.11 12.85 12.92
CA THR A 261 -5.49 12.40 12.70
C THR A 261 -6.34 13.48 12.02
N TRP A 262 -6.15 14.75 12.40
CA TRP A 262 -6.82 15.87 11.74
C TRP A 262 -6.39 16.01 10.27
N ARG A 263 -5.09 15.86 9.97
CA ARG A 263 -4.57 15.86 8.60
C ARG A 263 -5.17 14.71 7.78
N GLY A 264 -5.17 13.49 8.30
CA GLY A 264 -5.77 12.33 7.63
C GLY A 264 -7.23 12.55 7.26
N ILE A 265 -8.02 13.09 8.20
CA ILE A 265 -9.44 13.47 7.96
C ILE A 265 -9.57 14.55 6.86
N CYS A 266 -8.61 15.48 6.77
CA CYS A 266 -8.65 16.55 5.78
C CYS A 266 -8.10 16.13 4.41
N ALA A 267 -7.17 15.17 4.37
CA ALA A 267 -6.51 14.66 3.18
C ALA A 267 -7.42 13.70 2.39
N THR A 268 -8.32 12.97 3.06
CA THR A 268 -9.27 12.10 2.33
C THR A 268 -10.25 12.94 1.50
N PRO A 269 -10.43 12.66 0.19
CA PRO A 269 -11.27 13.47 -0.68
C PRO A 269 -12.70 13.61 -0.15
N ARG A 270 -13.14 14.86 0.00
CA ARG A 270 -14.48 15.32 0.45
C ARG A 270 -15.64 14.95 -0.49
N ALA A 271 -15.50 13.93 -1.33
CA ALA A 271 -16.48 13.58 -2.36
C ALA A 271 -17.83 13.05 -1.83
N MET A 272 -18.02 12.90 -0.51
CA MET A 272 -19.31 12.46 0.07
C MET A 272 -19.95 13.42 1.08
N GLY A 273 -19.38 14.61 1.31
CA GLY A 273 -19.86 15.50 2.38
C GLY A 273 -19.70 14.89 3.78
N LEU A 274 -19.74 15.72 4.81
CA LEU A 274 -19.52 15.29 6.20
C LEU A 274 -20.64 14.37 6.74
N GLY A 275 -21.78 14.31 6.04
CA GLY A 275 -22.99 13.61 6.48
C GLY A 275 -22.83 12.09 6.59
N PRO A 276 -22.46 11.36 5.53
CA PRO A 276 -22.35 9.90 5.57
C PRO A 276 -21.21 9.41 6.46
N THR A 277 -20.07 10.11 6.51
CA THR A 277 -18.92 9.75 7.34
C THR A 277 -19.21 9.97 8.82
N ALA A 278 -19.78 11.11 9.21
CA ALA A 278 -20.22 11.35 10.59
C ALA A 278 -21.37 10.42 10.98
N ARG A 279 -22.31 10.13 10.07
CA ARG A 279 -23.44 9.22 10.33
C ARG A 279 -23.00 7.76 10.39
N SER A 280 -21.96 7.37 9.66
CA SER A 280 -21.27 6.07 9.79
C SER A 280 -20.55 5.99 11.13
N PHE A 281 -19.77 7.02 11.49
CA PHE A 281 -19.07 7.11 12.77
C PHE A 281 -20.02 7.08 13.98
N VAL A 282 -21.11 7.86 13.95
CA VAL A 282 -22.16 7.89 14.98
C VAL A 282 -22.93 6.58 15.03
N ARG A 283 -23.40 6.03 13.91
CA ARG A 283 -24.06 4.70 13.90
C ARG A 283 -23.16 3.59 14.45
N ARG A 284 -21.84 3.77 14.36
CA ARG A 284 -20.82 2.80 14.75
C ARG A 284 -20.41 2.89 16.22
N ILE A 285 -20.55 4.05 16.86
CA ILE A 285 -20.43 4.23 18.32
C ILE A 285 -21.67 3.69 19.05
N PHE A 286 -22.86 3.86 18.47
CA PHE A 286 -24.12 3.51 19.13
C PHE A 286 -24.65 2.09 18.85
N ARG A 287 -23.94 1.27 18.05
CA ARG A 287 -24.28 -0.15 17.82
C ARG A 287 -23.43 -1.14 18.61
N SER A 288 -22.48 -0.68 19.43
CA SER A 288 -21.66 -1.54 20.31
C SER A 288 -22.16 -1.53 21.77
N ARG A 289 -23.48 -1.47 21.96
CA ARG A 289 -24.14 -1.82 23.23
C ARG A 289 -25.13 -2.94 22.96
#